data_AF-A0A800AJL6-F1
#
_entry.id   AF-A0A800AJL6-F1
#
_cell.length_a   1.000
_cell.length_b   1.000
_cell.length_c   1.000
_cell.angle_alpha   90.00
_cell.angle_beta   90.00
_cell.angle_gamma   90.00
#
_symmetry.space_group_name_H-M   'P 1'
#
loop_
_entity.id
_entity.type
_entity.pdbx_description
1 polymer ?
#
loop_
_entity_poly.entity_id
_entity_poly.type
_entity_poly.pdbx_seq_one_letter_code
_entity_poly.pdbx_strand_id
1 'polypeptide(L)'
;MVDLRFDFRDLFKAGRYAFSGKKMAVHFGGIAIWYTIYEILLYLSVLISGQVKEFWRAFGLLPICPFMDFSKYQIEVQTITYVAMGIGYLVAFIIFFVTSTMVSKITLQQLRGDDFYSMRDSAGFARKQWKTIFGAFLALVAIFIFCIIWPVGLGLLGKIPAVGKVITMLAAFLLIPAFLLGLLMALVVVAFVVALFFVPAITACVEQDTFESVYQDFSIVWNQPWRLAVYEILLMVWKAICVSVLAVMSGFGFFLVLLPLNLLIRGQFDEILWRADGWLGGIVQQIPYISISPAPQDPSALLAIAGMLMALTILFIVGFVSSYFASMASVGNTIIYVVLRQKISDENLLEVEEEEEEEEITPTELEEQAEEAVEESAESESQTEQPEAGKPEEDKSET
;
A
#
# COMPACT_ATOMS: atom_id res chain seq x y z
N MET A 1 9.86 -23.91 -5.32
CA MET A 1 9.77 -23.59 -3.88
C MET A 1 11.06 -22.98 -3.34
N VAL A 2 10.95 -21.91 -2.55
CA VAL A 2 12.08 -21.29 -1.84
C VAL A 2 12.34 -22.03 -0.52
N ASP A 3 13.58 -22.44 -0.27
CA ASP A 3 13.96 -23.06 1.00
C ASP A 3 13.96 -22.00 2.14
N LEU A 4 12.94 -22.07 2.99
CA LEU A 4 12.81 -21.28 4.23
C LEU A 4 13.24 -22.14 5.43
N ARG A 5 13.98 -21.53 6.34
CA ARG A 5 14.43 -22.17 7.59
C ARG A 5 13.38 -22.10 8.70
N PHE A 6 12.32 -21.31 8.48
CA PHE A 6 11.29 -21.01 9.45
C PHE A 6 11.86 -20.40 10.74
N ASP A 7 12.82 -19.49 10.58
CA ASP A 7 13.47 -18.74 11.67
C ASP A 7 13.68 -17.25 11.31
N PHE A 8 14.27 -16.50 12.24
CA PHE A 8 14.49 -15.05 12.08
C PHE A 8 15.39 -14.69 10.89
N ARG A 9 16.18 -15.63 10.36
CA ARG A 9 17.15 -15.37 9.29
C ARG A 9 16.46 -15.19 7.95
N ASP A 10 15.30 -15.83 7.78
CA ASP A 10 14.49 -15.69 6.57
C ASP A 10 13.99 -14.25 6.39
N LEU A 11 13.86 -13.50 7.47
CA LEU A 11 13.45 -12.10 7.44
C LEU A 11 14.44 -11.21 6.68
N PHE A 12 15.73 -11.51 6.72
CA PHE A 12 16.74 -10.75 5.98
C PHE A 12 16.57 -10.91 4.45
N LYS A 13 15.94 -12.00 3.99
CA LYS A 13 15.59 -12.18 2.58
C LYS A 13 14.53 -11.17 2.11
N ALA A 14 13.74 -10.59 3.03
CA ALA A 14 12.69 -9.63 2.70
C ALA A 14 13.22 -8.41 1.92
N GLY A 15 14.42 -7.92 2.23
CA GLY A 15 15.03 -6.81 1.50
C GLY A 15 15.21 -7.10 0.01
N ARG A 16 15.68 -8.30 -0.32
CA ARG A 16 15.83 -8.77 -1.71
C ARG A 16 14.47 -9.03 -2.36
N TYR A 17 13.58 -9.74 -1.67
CA TYR A 17 12.26 -10.10 -2.23
C TYR A 17 11.32 -8.91 -2.41
N ALA A 18 11.48 -7.86 -1.61
CA ALA A 18 10.75 -6.60 -1.76
C ALA A 18 11.32 -5.72 -2.86
N PHE A 19 12.61 -5.86 -3.20
CA PHE A 19 13.22 -5.13 -4.31
C PHE A 19 12.90 -5.80 -5.64
N SER A 20 11.60 -5.91 -5.93
CA SER A 20 11.04 -6.50 -7.15
C SER A 20 10.24 -5.44 -7.87
N GLY A 21 10.49 -5.26 -9.17
CA GLY A 21 9.79 -4.29 -10.00
C GLY A 21 8.27 -4.45 -9.91
N LYS A 22 7.76 -5.69 -9.89
CA LYS A 22 6.32 -5.98 -9.76
C LYS A 22 5.75 -5.46 -8.43
N LYS A 23 6.39 -5.80 -7.30
CA LYS A 23 5.89 -5.47 -5.96
C LYS A 23 6.00 -3.98 -5.64
N MET A 24 7.12 -3.38 -6.03
CA MET A 24 7.32 -1.94 -5.92
C MET A 24 6.36 -1.16 -6.82
N ALA A 25 6.07 -1.65 -8.04
CA ALA A 25 5.12 -1.00 -8.94
C ALA A 25 3.69 -1.00 -8.39
N VAL A 26 3.26 -2.10 -7.76
CA VAL A 26 1.93 -2.16 -7.10
C VAL A 26 1.80 -1.09 -6.02
N HIS A 27 2.77 -0.98 -5.11
CA HIS A 27 2.74 0.05 -4.07
C HIS A 27 2.95 1.45 -4.63
N PHE A 28 3.81 1.62 -5.63
CA PHE A 28 4.02 2.91 -6.28
C PHE A 28 2.75 3.42 -6.95
N GLY A 29 2.05 2.54 -7.68
CA GLY A 29 0.75 2.85 -8.28
C GLY A 29 -0.29 3.24 -7.23
N GLY A 30 -0.35 2.50 -6.12
CA GLY A 30 -1.21 2.85 -4.99
C GLY A 30 -0.89 4.24 -4.41
N ILE A 31 0.38 4.52 -4.12
CA ILE A 31 0.85 5.82 -3.63
C ILE A 31 0.50 6.93 -4.62
N ALA A 32 0.73 6.73 -5.92
CA ALA A 32 0.43 7.73 -6.95
C ALA A 32 -1.08 8.02 -7.07
N ILE A 33 -1.93 6.99 -7.03
CA ILE A 33 -3.40 7.14 -7.04
C ILE A 33 -3.86 7.89 -5.79
N TRP A 34 -3.41 7.45 -4.61
CA TRP A 34 -3.72 8.11 -3.35
C TRP A 34 -3.30 9.58 -3.39
N TYR A 35 -2.04 9.85 -3.72
CA TYR A 35 -1.46 11.18 -3.75
C TYR A 35 -2.28 12.11 -4.67
N THR A 36 -2.63 11.64 -5.86
CA THR A 36 -3.45 12.41 -6.81
C THR A 36 -4.82 12.76 -6.23
N ILE A 37 -5.52 11.78 -5.63
CA ILE A 37 -6.83 12.00 -5.01
C ILE A 37 -6.70 12.97 -3.82
N TYR A 38 -5.69 12.77 -2.98
CA TYR A 38 -5.40 13.57 -1.81
C TYR A 38 -5.13 15.03 -2.18
N GLU A 39 -4.25 15.28 -3.14
CA GLU A 39 -3.90 16.63 -3.61
C GLU A 39 -5.10 17.35 -4.21
N ILE A 40 -5.92 16.66 -5.01
CA ILE A 40 -7.16 17.24 -5.58
C ILE A 40 -8.11 17.65 -4.46
N LEU A 41 -8.38 16.76 -3.49
CA LEU A 41 -9.27 17.06 -2.38
C LEU A 41 -8.74 18.21 -1.51
N LEU A 42 -7.44 18.19 -1.22
CA LEU A 42 -6.76 19.20 -0.44
C LEU A 42 -6.90 20.57 -1.11
N TYR A 43 -6.46 20.72 -2.35
CA TYR A 43 -6.46 22.02 -3.03
C TYR A 43 -7.86 22.53 -3.35
N LEU A 44 -8.84 21.66 -3.62
CA LEU A 44 -10.24 22.06 -3.72
C LEU A 44 -10.77 22.64 -2.40
N SER A 45 -10.43 22.04 -1.27
CA SER A 45 -10.86 22.52 0.05
C SER A 45 -10.19 23.86 0.44
N VAL A 46 -8.92 24.04 0.08
CA VAL A 46 -8.20 25.30 0.29
C VAL A 46 -8.72 26.40 -0.63
N LEU A 47 -9.12 26.07 -1.86
CA LEU A 47 -9.75 27.00 -2.80
C LEU A 47 -11.05 27.57 -2.25
N ILE A 48 -11.89 26.72 -1.65
CA ILE A 48 -13.11 27.15 -0.95
C ILE A 48 -12.78 28.04 0.25
N SER A 49 -11.66 27.76 0.92
CA SER A 49 -11.21 28.50 2.11
C SER A 49 -10.59 29.87 1.80
N GLY A 50 -10.23 30.14 0.54
CA GLY A 50 -9.75 31.45 0.07
C GLY A 50 -8.27 31.78 0.34
N GLN A 51 -7.46 30.83 0.82
CA GLN A 51 -6.05 31.04 1.20
C GLN A 51 -5.04 30.29 0.29
N VAL A 52 -5.40 30.05 -0.97
CA VAL A 52 -4.62 29.19 -1.89
C VAL A 52 -3.19 29.68 -2.09
N LYS A 53 -2.99 31.00 -2.15
CA LYS A 53 -1.67 31.58 -2.46
C LYS A 53 -0.68 31.40 -1.31
N GLU A 54 -1.14 31.66 -0.09
CA GLU A 54 -0.38 31.49 1.15
C GLU A 54 -0.08 30.01 1.36
N PHE A 55 -1.08 29.16 1.17
CA PHE A 55 -0.94 27.70 1.29
C PHE A 55 0.04 27.12 0.27
N TRP A 56 -0.08 27.51 -1.00
CA TRP A 56 0.81 27.05 -2.07
C TRP A 56 2.26 27.43 -1.81
N ARG A 57 2.51 28.65 -1.32
CA ARG A 57 3.85 29.12 -0.98
C ARG A 57 4.50 28.32 0.15
N ALA A 58 3.70 27.84 1.11
CA ALA A 58 4.20 27.11 2.27
C ALA A 58 4.42 25.63 1.98
N PHE A 59 3.57 25.00 1.16
CA PHE A 59 3.56 23.54 1.02
C PHE A 59 3.71 23.04 -0.41
N GLY A 60 3.27 23.81 -1.42
CA GLY A 60 3.26 23.36 -2.81
C GLY A 60 2.65 21.95 -2.93
N LEU A 61 3.31 21.07 -3.64
CA LEU A 61 2.90 19.68 -3.88
C LEU A 61 3.36 18.69 -2.79
N LEU A 62 3.76 19.17 -1.61
CA LEU A 62 4.12 18.27 -0.52
C LEU A 62 2.86 17.70 0.14
N PRO A 63 2.78 16.38 0.39
CA PRO A 63 1.68 15.80 1.14
C PRO A 63 1.73 16.28 2.60
N ILE A 64 0.60 16.74 3.13
CA ILE A 64 0.50 17.36 4.46
C ILE A 64 -0.28 16.44 5.41
N CYS A 65 0.01 16.49 6.71
CA CYS A 65 -0.76 15.79 7.72
C CYS A 65 -1.76 16.71 8.43
N PRO A 66 -2.97 16.22 8.77
CA PRO A 66 -3.98 17.01 9.47
C PRO A 66 -3.58 17.37 10.91
N PHE A 67 -2.54 16.73 11.44
CA PHE A 67 -2.02 16.97 12.79
C PHE A 67 -0.88 18.01 12.82
N MET A 68 -0.55 18.61 11.67
CA MET A 68 0.47 19.65 11.60
C MET A 68 0.00 20.92 12.32
N ASP A 69 0.92 21.58 13.02
CA ASP A 69 0.67 22.90 13.59
C ASP A 69 0.82 23.99 12.50
N PHE A 70 -0.31 24.34 11.88
CA PHE A 70 -0.37 25.36 10.84
C PHE A 70 -0.13 26.79 11.36
N SER A 71 -0.20 27.01 12.68
CA SER A 71 0.06 28.34 13.26
C SER A 71 1.50 28.80 13.00
N LYS A 72 2.45 27.85 12.90
CA LYS A 72 3.85 28.12 12.53
C LYS A 72 4.00 28.80 11.16
N TYR A 73 3.05 28.58 10.26
CA TYR A 73 3.05 29.11 8.90
C TYR A 73 2.13 30.33 8.74
N GLN A 74 1.49 30.79 9.82
CA GLN A 74 0.50 31.89 9.80
C GLN A 74 -0.68 31.59 8.86
N ILE A 75 -1.07 30.31 8.72
CA ILE A 75 -2.16 29.85 7.87
C ILE A 75 -3.32 29.41 8.76
N GLU A 76 -4.51 29.96 8.51
CA GLU A 76 -5.74 29.56 9.21
C GLU A 76 -6.49 28.51 8.40
N VAL A 77 -6.28 27.25 8.73
CA VAL A 77 -6.91 26.13 8.04
C VAL A 77 -8.36 25.96 8.53
N GLN A 78 -9.31 26.02 7.61
CA GLN A 78 -10.73 25.81 7.91
C GLN A 78 -11.06 24.34 8.14
N THR A 79 -12.16 24.07 8.86
CA THR A 79 -12.66 22.70 9.15
C THR A 79 -12.84 21.86 7.88
N ILE A 80 -13.31 22.47 6.77
CA ILE A 80 -13.49 21.75 5.50
C ILE A 80 -12.19 21.13 4.98
N THR A 81 -11.06 21.83 5.19
CA THR A 81 -9.74 21.36 4.77
C THR A 81 -9.26 20.21 5.66
N TYR A 82 -9.47 20.28 6.98
CA TYR A 82 -9.21 19.15 7.89
C TYR A 82 -10.04 17.90 7.54
N VAL A 83 -11.32 18.08 7.19
CA VAL A 83 -12.17 16.99 6.74
C VAL A 83 -11.67 16.39 5.43
N ALA A 84 -11.30 17.22 4.45
CA ALA A 84 -10.73 16.77 3.18
C ALA A 84 -9.43 15.97 3.38
N MET A 85 -8.54 16.46 4.25
CA MET A 85 -7.33 15.72 4.65
C MET A 85 -7.69 14.37 5.27
N GLY A 86 -8.63 14.34 6.23
CA GLY A 86 -9.07 13.10 6.89
C GLY A 86 -9.62 12.06 5.89
N ILE A 87 -10.45 12.48 4.95
CA ILE A 87 -10.95 11.62 3.85
C ILE A 87 -9.78 11.12 3.01
N GLY A 88 -8.83 11.99 2.65
CA GLY A 88 -7.67 11.60 1.87
C GLY A 88 -6.78 10.56 2.59
N TYR A 89 -6.60 10.64 3.90
CA TYR A 89 -5.89 9.61 4.68
C TYR A 89 -6.70 8.30 4.80
N LEU A 90 -8.04 8.37 4.85
CA LEU A 90 -8.89 7.18 4.78
C LEU A 90 -8.74 6.47 3.43
N VAL A 91 -8.68 7.22 2.32
CA VAL A 91 -8.39 6.68 0.99
C VAL A 91 -6.99 6.06 0.96
N ALA A 92 -5.99 6.69 1.59
CA ALA A 92 -4.65 6.12 1.75
C ALA A 92 -4.68 4.77 2.45
N PHE A 93 -5.42 4.68 3.56
CA PHE A 93 -5.60 3.45 4.33
C PHE A 93 -6.18 2.35 3.45
N ILE A 94 -7.27 2.62 2.73
CA ILE A 94 -7.91 1.64 1.84
C ILE A 94 -6.93 1.16 0.77
N ILE A 95 -6.29 2.08 0.05
CA ILE A 95 -5.36 1.74 -1.03
C ILE A 95 -4.16 0.94 -0.49
N PHE A 96 -3.58 1.35 0.64
CA PHE A 96 -2.43 0.69 1.25
C PHE A 96 -2.72 -0.76 1.63
N PHE A 97 -3.87 -1.06 2.23
CA PHE A 97 -4.22 -2.43 2.59
C PHE A 97 -4.52 -3.29 1.36
N VAL A 98 -5.17 -2.74 0.34
CA VAL A 98 -5.39 -3.44 -0.94
C VAL A 98 -4.05 -3.77 -1.62
N THR A 99 -3.16 -2.79 -1.79
CA THR A 99 -1.84 -3.02 -2.42
C THR A 99 -0.96 -3.93 -1.57
N SER A 100 -1.05 -3.84 -0.24
CA SER A 100 -0.35 -4.76 0.66
C SER A 100 -0.83 -6.20 0.50
N THR A 101 -2.13 -6.44 0.33
CA THR A 101 -2.68 -7.79 0.11
C THR A 101 -2.23 -8.33 -1.24
N MET A 102 -2.24 -7.50 -2.29
CA MET A 102 -1.71 -7.87 -3.60
C MET A 102 -0.24 -8.30 -3.50
N VAL A 103 0.61 -7.51 -2.84
CA VAL A 103 2.03 -7.81 -2.67
C VAL A 103 2.26 -9.03 -1.78
N SER A 104 1.41 -9.23 -0.75
CA SER A 104 1.47 -10.42 0.10
C SER A 104 1.16 -11.68 -0.70
N LYS A 105 0.12 -11.65 -1.56
CA LYS A 105 -0.22 -12.77 -2.45
C LYS A 105 0.87 -13.06 -3.47
N ILE A 106 1.43 -12.03 -4.14
CA ILE A 106 2.58 -12.20 -5.05
C ILE A 106 3.78 -12.82 -4.30
N THR A 107 3.99 -12.43 -3.04
CA THR A 107 5.10 -12.95 -2.24
C THR A 107 4.88 -14.39 -1.84
N LEU A 108 3.67 -14.77 -1.44
CA LEU A 108 3.32 -16.14 -1.13
C LEU A 108 3.56 -17.06 -2.35
N GLN A 109 3.07 -16.65 -3.52
CA GLN A 109 3.22 -17.37 -4.78
C GLN A 109 4.70 -17.55 -5.16
N GLN A 110 5.49 -16.49 -5.03
CA GLN A 110 6.94 -16.56 -5.20
C GLN A 110 7.61 -17.53 -4.19
N LEU A 111 7.16 -17.59 -2.94
CA LEU A 111 7.73 -18.52 -1.96
C LEU A 111 7.37 -19.98 -2.28
N ARG A 112 6.18 -20.22 -2.83
CA ARG A 112 5.74 -21.54 -3.34
C ARG A 112 6.52 -21.96 -4.60
N GLY A 113 6.92 -21.01 -5.42
CA GLY A 113 7.78 -21.24 -6.58
C GLY A 113 7.27 -20.63 -7.86
N ASP A 114 6.07 -20.04 -7.85
CA ASP A 114 5.55 -19.25 -8.94
C ASP A 114 6.12 -17.83 -8.90
N ASP A 115 7.29 -17.65 -9.53
CA ASP A 115 7.89 -16.33 -9.75
C ASP A 115 7.12 -15.49 -10.78
N PHE A 116 6.20 -16.09 -11.57
CA PHE A 116 5.50 -15.44 -12.67
C PHE A 116 4.16 -14.82 -12.28
N TYR A 117 3.58 -15.18 -11.13
CA TYR A 117 2.33 -14.60 -10.62
C TYR A 117 2.23 -13.10 -10.87
N SER A 118 1.17 -12.69 -11.58
CA SER A 118 1.09 -11.37 -12.19
C SER A 118 0.48 -10.32 -11.26
N MET A 119 0.76 -9.04 -11.56
CA MET A 119 0.12 -7.93 -10.86
C MET A 119 -1.40 -7.89 -11.09
N ARG A 120 -1.85 -8.31 -12.28
CA ARG A 120 -3.28 -8.34 -12.63
C ARG A 120 -4.03 -9.38 -11.82
N ASP A 121 -3.45 -10.58 -11.69
CA ASP A 121 -4.08 -11.68 -10.96
C ASP A 121 -4.13 -11.36 -9.46
N SER A 122 -3.06 -10.77 -8.92
CA SER A 122 -3.06 -10.26 -7.55
C SER A 122 -4.13 -9.18 -7.29
N ALA A 123 -4.38 -8.30 -8.26
CA ALA A 123 -5.44 -7.30 -8.17
C ALA A 123 -6.84 -7.94 -8.23
N GLY A 124 -7.00 -8.98 -9.06
CA GLY A 124 -8.21 -9.81 -9.10
C GLY A 124 -8.48 -10.47 -7.75
N PHE A 125 -7.45 -11.06 -7.14
CA PHE A 125 -7.50 -11.65 -5.80
C PHE A 125 -7.90 -10.62 -4.73
N ALA A 126 -7.21 -9.47 -4.66
CA ALA A 126 -7.53 -8.43 -3.68
C ALA A 126 -8.94 -7.86 -3.85
N ARG A 127 -9.45 -7.80 -5.10
CA ARG A 127 -10.84 -7.41 -5.37
C ARG A 127 -11.83 -8.46 -4.90
N LYS A 128 -11.54 -9.76 -5.00
CA LYS A 128 -12.41 -10.82 -4.45
C LYS A 128 -12.42 -10.77 -2.91
N GLN A 129 -11.26 -10.56 -2.30
CA GLN A 129 -11.06 -10.61 -0.84
C GLN A 129 -11.26 -9.27 -0.11
N TRP A 130 -11.74 -8.21 -0.78
CA TRP A 130 -11.88 -6.88 -0.16
C TRP A 130 -12.73 -6.88 1.12
N LYS A 131 -13.78 -7.70 1.17
CA LYS A 131 -14.63 -7.86 2.36
C LYS A 131 -13.85 -8.48 3.51
N THR A 132 -12.98 -9.45 3.25
CA THR A 132 -12.12 -10.07 4.25
C THR A 132 -11.11 -9.07 4.79
N ILE A 133 -10.44 -8.32 3.91
CA ILE A 133 -9.44 -7.30 4.28
C ILE A 133 -10.05 -6.28 5.26
N PHE A 134 -11.16 -5.64 4.89
CA PHE A 134 -11.74 -4.57 5.72
C PHE A 134 -12.69 -5.10 6.79
N GLY A 135 -13.30 -6.26 6.56
CA GLY A 135 -14.14 -6.96 7.50
C GLY A 135 -13.36 -7.34 8.76
N ALA A 136 -12.09 -7.73 8.65
CA ALA A 136 -11.28 -8.07 9.83
C ALA A 136 -11.13 -6.86 10.77
N PHE A 137 -10.81 -5.68 10.24
CA PHE A 137 -10.75 -4.44 11.02
C PHE A 137 -12.10 -4.07 11.63
N LEU A 138 -13.17 -4.14 10.82
CA LEU A 138 -14.52 -3.82 11.29
C LEU A 138 -15.00 -4.79 12.36
N ALA A 139 -14.68 -6.08 12.24
CA ALA A 139 -15.01 -7.11 13.21
C ALA A 139 -14.30 -6.87 14.55
N LEU A 140 -13.00 -6.55 14.54
CA LEU A 140 -12.27 -6.21 15.76
C LEU A 140 -12.83 -4.96 16.45
N VAL A 141 -13.18 -3.92 15.68
CA VAL A 141 -13.87 -2.72 16.20
C VAL A 141 -15.26 -3.09 16.76
N ALA A 142 -16.02 -3.94 16.06
CA ALA A 142 -17.33 -4.39 16.50
C ALA A 142 -17.27 -5.21 17.81
N ILE A 143 -16.29 -6.10 17.95
CA ILE A 143 -16.04 -6.86 19.18
C ILE A 143 -15.71 -5.89 20.33
N PHE A 144 -14.87 -4.89 20.09
CA PHE A 144 -14.54 -3.88 21.10
C PHE A 144 -15.76 -3.07 21.52
N ILE A 145 -16.56 -2.58 20.56
CA ILE A 145 -17.79 -1.84 20.82
C ILE A 145 -18.78 -2.72 21.61
N PHE A 146 -18.94 -3.98 21.21
CA PHE A 146 -19.79 -4.92 21.93
C PHE A 146 -19.36 -5.09 23.39
N CYS A 147 -18.06 -5.17 23.66
CA CYS A 147 -17.55 -5.27 25.03
C CYS A 147 -17.77 -3.98 25.83
N ILE A 148 -17.53 -2.80 25.24
CA ILE A 148 -17.60 -1.53 25.97
C ILE A 148 -19.04 -1.05 26.25
N ILE A 149 -20.04 -1.52 25.47
CA ILE A 149 -21.45 -1.16 25.67
C ILE A 149 -21.93 -1.50 27.09
N TRP A 150 -21.52 -2.63 27.66
CA TRP A 150 -21.94 -3.07 28.99
C TRP A 150 -21.48 -2.15 30.14
N PRO A 151 -20.16 -1.87 30.31
CA PRO A 151 -19.71 -0.96 31.36
C PRO A 151 -20.20 0.47 31.14
N VAL A 152 -20.32 0.94 29.89
CA VAL A 152 -20.90 2.26 29.58
C VAL A 152 -22.36 2.32 29.99
N GLY A 153 -23.15 1.28 29.65
CA GLY A 153 -24.56 1.18 30.02
C GLY A 153 -24.76 1.22 31.53
N LEU A 154 -23.98 0.45 32.29
CA LEU A 154 -24.02 0.46 33.76
C LEU A 154 -23.61 1.84 34.33
N GLY A 155 -22.58 2.48 33.77
CA GLY A 155 -22.16 3.82 34.17
C GLY A 155 -23.22 4.89 33.91
N LEU A 156 -23.96 4.79 32.79
CA LEU A 156 -25.07 5.70 32.48
C LEU A 156 -26.26 5.47 33.41
N LEU A 157 -26.64 4.22 33.68
CA LEU A 157 -27.70 3.89 34.63
C LEU A 157 -27.36 4.37 36.06
N GLY A 158 -26.08 4.34 36.43
CA GLY A 158 -25.59 4.88 37.70
C GLY A 158 -25.79 6.39 37.88
N LYS A 159 -25.98 7.16 36.81
CA LYS A 159 -26.25 8.61 36.88
C LYS A 159 -27.68 8.96 37.27
N ILE A 160 -28.60 7.98 37.35
CA ILE A 160 -30.02 8.24 37.64
C ILE A 160 -30.19 8.64 39.13
N PRO A 161 -30.77 9.82 39.45
CA PRO A 161 -30.81 10.33 40.83
C PRO A 161 -31.50 9.44 41.88
N ALA A 162 -32.52 8.67 41.48
CA ALA A 162 -33.32 7.86 42.40
C ALA A 162 -32.76 6.43 42.61
N VAL A 163 -32.28 5.79 41.55
CA VAL A 163 -31.91 4.35 41.56
C VAL A 163 -30.40 4.16 41.33
N GLY A 164 -29.69 5.19 40.90
CA GLY A 164 -28.29 5.13 40.49
C GLY A 164 -27.37 4.53 41.55
N LYS A 165 -27.54 4.91 42.82
CA LYS A 165 -26.76 4.36 43.95
C LYS A 165 -26.92 2.85 44.11
N VAL A 166 -28.16 2.36 43.96
CA VAL A 166 -28.48 0.93 44.05
C VAL A 166 -27.90 0.18 42.85
N ILE A 167 -27.98 0.76 41.65
CA ILE A 167 -27.40 0.19 40.42
C ILE A 167 -25.87 0.13 40.52
N THR A 168 -25.22 1.20 41.00
CA THR A 168 -23.76 1.20 41.19
C THR A 168 -23.31 0.20 42.26
N MET A 169 -24.08 0.04 43.34
CA MET A 169 -23.82 -1.00 44.35
C MET A 169 -23.94 -2.40 43.74
N LEU A 170 -24.99 -2.67 42.96
CA LEU A 170 -25.18 -3.95 42.28
C LEU A 170 -24.09 -4.21 41.23
N ALA A 171 -23.72 -3.19 40.46
CA ALA A 171 -22.64 -3.26 39.47
C ALA A 171 -21.27 -3.54 40.11
N ALA A 172 -21.04 -3.11 41.36
CA ALA A 172 -19.82 -3.42 42.08
C ALA A 172 -19.64 -4.93 42.34
N PHE A 173 -20.73 -5.71 42.44
CA PHE A 173 -20.63 -7.17 42.50
C PHE A 173 -20.20 -7.80 41.16
N LEU A 174 -20.43 -7.10 40.04
CA LEU A 174 -20.01 -7.52 38.70
C LEU A 174 -18.57 -7.10 38.37
N LEU A 175 -17.82 -6.55 39.32
CA LEU A 175 -16.49 -5.99 39.06
C LEU A 175 -15.46 -7.07 38.68
N ILE A 176 -15.59 -8.30 39.19
CA ILE A 176 -14.76 -9.44 38.77
C ILE A 176 -15.03 -9.80 37.29
N PRO A 177 -16.29 -10.07 36.84
CA PRO A 177 -16.59 -10.21 35.43
C PRO A 177 -16.18 -9.00 34.57
N ALA A 178 -16.38 -7.78 35.07
CA ALA A 178 -16.02 -6.56 34.35
C ALA A 178 -14.50 -6.42 34.18
N PHE A 179 -13.71 -6.89 35.13
CA PHE A 179 -12.25 -6.97 35.00
C PHE A 179 -11.84 -7.93 33.88
N LEU A 180 -12.46 -9.11 33.80
CA LEU A 180 -12.21 -10.07 32.71
C LEU A 180 -12.61 -9.49 31.35
N LEU A 181 -13.74 -8.79 31.27
CA LEU A 181 -14.16 -8.06 30.07
C LEU A 181 -13.17 -6.95 29.71
N GLY A 182 -12.59 -6.28 30.71
CA GLY A 182 -11.51 -5.32 30.54
C GLY A 182 -10.23 -5.92 29.96
N LEU A 183 -9.84 -7.12 30.43
CA LEU A 183 -8.72 -7.86 29.85
C LEU A 183 -8.99 -8.25 28.40
N LEU A 184 -10.20 -8.70 28.08
CA LEU A 184 -10.60 -8.99 26.70
C LEU A 184 -10.51 -7.74 25.82
N MET A 185 -11.02 -6.59 26.28
CA MET A 185 -10.91 -5.32 25.55
C MET A 185 -9.45 -4.93 25.29
N ALA A 186 -8.57 -5.09 26.30
CA ALA A 186 -7.15 -4.83 26.13
C ALA A 186 -6.52 -5.77 25.08
N LEU A 187 -6.87 -7.06 25.09
CA LEU A 187 -6.41 -8.02 24.09
C LEU A 187 -6.92 -7.67 22.69
N VAL A 188 -8.18 -7.25 22.53
CA VAL A 188 -8.75 -6.81 21.25
C VAL A 188 -8.02 -5.59 20.71
N VAL A 189 -7.59 -4.65 21.57
CA VAL A 189 -6.77 -3.51 21.15
C VAL A 189 -5.40 -3.98 20.64
N VAL A 190 -4.76 -4.93 21.32
CA VAL A 190 -3.49 -5.52 20.86
C VAL A 190 -3.69 -6.24 19.52
N ALA A 191 -4.74 -7.05 19.38
CA ALA A 191 -5.09 -7.71 18.13
C ALA A 191 -5.32 -6.68 17.01
N PHE A 192 -6.08 -5.62 17.26
CA PHE A 192 -6.27 -4.54 16.28
C PHE A 192 -4.95 -3.90 15.83
N VAL A 193 -4.00 -3.68 16.74
CA VAL A 193 -2.67 -3.18 16.37
C VAL A 193 -1.92 -4.17 15.49
N VAL A 194 -1.96 -5.47 15.81
CA VAL A 194 -1.32 -6.53 15.01
C VAL A 194 -1.99 -6.68 13.64
N ALA A 195 -3.31 -6.58 13.57
CA ALA A 195 -4.09 -6.60 12.34
C ALA A 195 -3.65 -5.51 11.35
N LEU A 196 -3.23 -4.33 11.83
CA LEU A 196 -2.70 -3.25 10.96
C LEU A 196 -1.44 -3.67 10.19
N PHE A 197 -0.74 -4.71 10.64
CA PHE A 197 0.44 -5.25 9.97
C PHE A 197 0.13 -6.55 9.22
N PHE A 198 -0.67 -7.43 9.83
CA PHE A 198 -0.78 -8.83 9.40
C PHE A 198 -2.01 -9.17 8.58
N VAL A 199 -3.09 -8.38 8.59
CA VAL A 199 -4.30 -8.68 7.81
C VAL A 199 -3.99 -8.96 6.33
N PRO A 200 -3.17 -8.15 5.62
CA PRO A 200 -2.80 -8.46 4.25
C PRO A 200 -2.13 -9.83 4.05
N ALA A 201 -1.24 -10.21 4.98
CA ALA A 201 -0.52 -11.47 4.94
C ALA A 201 -1.43 -12.65 5.27
N ILE A 202 -2.26 -12.51 6.31
CA ILE A 202 -3.25 -13.52 6.73
C ILE A 202 -4.23 -13.78 5.58
N THR A 203 -4.86 -12.75 5.04
CA THR A 203 -5.84 -12.88 3.97
C THR A 203 -5.22 -13.50 2.71
N ALA A 204 -3.96 -13.17 2.39
CA ALA A 204 -3.26 -13.77 1.25
C ALA A 204 -2.92 -15.25 1.43
N CYS A 205 -2.74 -15.73 2.66
CA CYS A 205 -2.33 -17.11 2.93
C CYS A 205 -3.49 -18.05 3.23
N VAL A 206 -4.54 -17.55 3.86
CA VAL A 206 -5.65 -18.38 4.36
C VAL A 206 -6.82 -18.38 3.38
N GLU A 207 -7.00 -17.33 2.58
CA GLU A 207 -8.05 -17.18 1.55
C GLU A 207 -9.51 -17.41 2.01
N GLN A 208 -9.74 -17.53 3.32
CA GLN A 208 -11.06 -17.75 3.92
C GLN A 208 -11.75 -16.45 4.36
N ASP A 209 -12.94 -16.60 4.94
CA ASP A 209 -13.80 -15.51 5.40
C ASP A 209 -13.17 -14.63 6.49
N THR A 210 -13.84 -13.48 6.72
CA THR A 210 -13.45 -12.47 7.72
C THR A 210 -13.22 -13.07 9.12
N PHE A 211 -14.07 -14.01 9.54
CA PHE A 211 -13.97 -14.63 10.87
C PHE A 211 -12.65 -15.38 11.03
N GLU A 212 -12.25 -16.14 10.01
CA GLU A 212 -10.99 -16.89 10.04
C GLU A 212 -9.80 -15.93 10.08
N SER A 213 -9.82 -14.85 9.31
CA SER A 213 -8.74 -13.84 9.36
C SER A 213 -8.57 -13.25 10.77
N VAL A 214 -9.68 -12.96 11.46
CA VAL A 214 -9.65 -12.49 12.86
C VAL A 214 -9.15 -13.57 13.81
N TYR A 215 -9.59 -14.82 13.64
CA TYR A 215 -9.10 -15.94 14.44
C TYR A 215 -7.59 -16.12 14.31
N GLN A 216 -7.06 -16.07 13.10
CA GLN A 216 -5.63 -16.20 12.81
C GLN A 216 -4.82 -15.04 13.40
N ASP A 217 -5.36 -13.82 13.36
CA ASP A 217 -4.78 -12.65 14.02
C ASP A 217 -4.67 -12.86 15.54
N PHE A 218 -5.75 -13.33 16.20
CA PHE A 218 -5.68 -13.72 17.61
C PHE A 218 -4.71 -14.87 17.87
N SER A 219 -4.63 -15.85 16.98
CA SER A 219 -3.76 -17.01 17.11
C SER A 219 -2.29 -16.60 17.14
N ILE A 220 -1.85 -15.70 16.24
CA ILE A 220 -0.46 -15.22 16.25
C ILE A 220 -0.15 -14.36 17.49
N VAL A 221 -1.12 -13.55 17.95
CA VAL A 221 -0.98 -12.75 19.18
C VAL A 221 -0.85 -13.63 20.42
N TRP A 222 -1.67 -14.69 20.51
CA TRP A 222 -1.73 -15.53 21.70
C TRP A 222 -0.61 -16.57 21.77
N ASN A 223 -0.34 -17.26 20.66
CA ASN A 223 0.56 -18.40 20.65
C ASN A 223 2.04 -18.01 20.47
N GLN A 224 2.33 -16.89 19.83
CA GLN A 224 3.71 -16.46 19.51
C GLN A 224 3.99 -14.97 19.79
N PRO A 225 3.51 -14.35 20.89
CA PRO A 225 3.59 -12.89 21.10
C PRO A 225 5.02 -12.35 21.09
N TRP A 226 5.96 -13.04 21.74
CA TRP A 226 7.36 -12.58 21.80
C TRP A 226 8.09 -12.74 20.48
N ARG A 227 7.80 -13.82 19.74
CA ARG A 227 8.40 -14.04 18.43
C ARG A 227 7.88 -13.01 17.44
N LEU A 228 6.57 -12.76 17.44
CA LEU A 228 5.91 -11.70 16.67
C LEU A 228 6.58 -10.35 16.93
N ALA A 229 6.68 -9.93 18.21
CA ALA A 229 7.28 -8.65 18.57
C ALA A 229 8.76 -8.54 18.16
N VAL A 230 9.56 -9.57 18.41
CA VAL A 230 10.99 -9.58 18.04
C VAL A 230 11.17 -9.54 16.52
N TYR A 231 10.36 -10.29 15.77
CA TYR A 231 10.46 -10.34 14.31
C TYR A 231 10.02 -9.01 13.69
N GLU A 232 8.96 -8.37 14.20
CA GLU A 232 8.56 -7.04 13.75
C GLU A 232 9.62 -5.97 14.04
N ILE A 233 10.22 -5.99 15.22
CA ILE A 233 11.34 -5.07 15.55
C ILE A 233 12.51 -5.31 14.60
N LEU A 234 12.87 -6.57 14.36
CA LEU A 234 13.95 -6.92 13.45
C LEU A 234 13.64 -6.48 12.00
N LEU A 235 12.40 -6.66 11.55
CA LEU A 235 11.94 -6.22 10.24
C LEU A 235 12.00 -4.71 10.13
N MET A 236 11.58 -3.98 11.16
CA MET A 236 11.62 -2.52 11.19
C MET A 236 13.06 -2.01 11.07
N VAL A 237 14.00 -2.58 11.81
CA VAL A 237 15.43 -2.24 11.72
C VAL A 237 15.97 -2.56 10.32
N TRP A 238 15.67 -3.76 9.80
CA TRP A 238 16.15 -4.17 8.48
C TRP A 238 15.60 -3.30 7.35
N LYS A 239 14.31 -2.98 7.41
CA LYS A 239 13.64 -2.04 6.51
C LYS A 239 14.27 -0.65 6.56
N ALA A 240 14.56 -0.14 7.75
CA ALA A 240 15.23 1.16 7.89
C ALA A 240 16.60 1.16 7.18
N ILE A 241 17.39 0.09 7.32
CA ILE A 241 18.69 -0.03 6.65
C ILE A 241 18.53 -0.09 5.13
N CYS A 242 17.72 -1.03 4.62
CA CYS A 242 17.55 -1.23 3.18
C CYS A 242 16.96 0.00 2.47
N VAL A 243 15.93 0.62 3.05
CA VAL A 243 15.31 1.83 2.50
C VAL A 243 16.27 3.01 2.53
N SER A 244 17.08 3.17 3.58
CA SER A 244 18.12 4.21 3.60
C SER A 244 19.16 4.01 2.51
N VAL A 245 19.60 2.77 2.28
CA VAL A 245 20.53 2.45 1.19
C VAL A 245 19.94 2.85 -0.15
N LEU A 246 18.69 2.46 -0.43
CA LEU A 246 18.01 2.84 -1.67
C LEU A 246 17.87 4.36 -1.80
N ALA A 247 17.48 5.05 -0.73
CA ALA A 247 17.33 6.51 -0.73
C ALA A 247 18.65 7.22 -1.05
N VAL A 248 19.76 6.80 -0.43
CA VAL A 248 21.10 7.34 -0.71
C VAL A 248 21.52 7.05 -2.14
N MET A 249 21.29 5.82 -2.64
CA MET A 249 21.61 5.46 -4.02
C MET A 249 20.79 6.27 -5.04
N SER A 250 19.49 6.45 -4.81
CA SER A 250 18.62 7.28 -5.64
C SER A 250 19.05 8.74 -5.61
N GLY A 251 19.38 9.28 -4.45
CA GLY A 251 19.88 10.64 -4.31
C GLY A 251 21.23 10.86 -5.00
N PHE A 252 22.16 9.92 -4.85
CA PHE A 252 23.46 9.96 -5.52
C PHE A 252 23.33 9.83 -7.04
N GLY A 253 22.48 8.91 -7.52
CA GLY A 253 22.18 8.75 -8.95
C GLY A 253 21.57 10.02 -9.54
N PHE A 254 20.61 10.63 -8.84
CA PHE A 254 20.03 11.92 -9.24
C PHE A 254 21.08 13.03 -9.28
N PHE A 255 21.93 13.12 -8.26
CA PHE A 255 23.03 14.08 -8.22
C PHE A 255 24.00 13.92 -9.41
N LEU A 256 24.38 12.69 -9.78
CA LEU A 256 25.25 12.44 -10.93
C LEU A 256 24.63 12.90 -12.25
N VAL A 257 23.32 12.74 -12.42
CA VAL A 257 22.59 13.23 -13.61
C VAL A 257 22.56 14.76 -13.64
N LEU A 258 22.41 15.41 -12.50
CA LEU A 258 22.34 16.88 -12.41
C LEU A 258 23.72 17.56 -12.47
N LEU A 259 24.80 16.87 -12.10
CA LEU A 259 26.16 17.42 -12.08
C LEU A 259 26.60 18.06 -13.40
N PRO A 260 26.49 17.40 -14.58
CA PRO A 260 26.89 18.02 -15.84
C PRO A 260 26.02 19.24 -16.18
N LEU A 261 24.72 19.22 -15.83
CA LEU A 261 23.82 20.35 -16.06
C LEU A 261 24.25 21.58 -15.23
N ASN A 262 24.57 21.35 -13.96
CA ASN A 262 25.07 22.40 -13.06
C ASN A 262 26.41 22.99 -13.53
N LEU A 263 27.30 22.18 -14.12
CA LEU A 263 28.60 22.64 -14.59
C LEU A 263 28.55 23.36 -15.95
N LEU A 264 27.73 22.88 -16.89
CA LEU A 264 27.71 23.36 -18.27
C LEU A 264 26.73 24.52 -18.49
N ILE A 265 25.55 24.49 -17.84
CA ILE A 265 24.46 25.45 -18.06
C ILE A 265 23.95 26.05 -16.74
N ARG A 266 24.89 26.38 -15.84
CA ARG A 266 24.63 26.82 -14.45
C ARG A 266 23.49 27.84 -14.31
N GLY A 267 23.49 28.90 -15.11
CA GLY A 267 22.45 29.95 -15.00
C GLY A 267 21.04 29.43 -15.28
N GLN A 268 20.88 28.54 -16.27
CA GLN A 268 19.59 27.91 -16.56
C GLN A 268 19.21 26.88 -15.48
N PHE A 269 20.20 26.11 -15.03
CA PHE A 269 20.01 25.10 -14.00
C PHE A 269 19.56 25.70 -12.65
N ASP A 270 20.14 26.82 -12.26
CA ASP A 270 19.75 27.58 -11.07
C ASP A 270 18.28 28.04 -11.13
N GLU A 271 17.82 28.54 -12.29
CA GLU A 271 16.41 28.89 -12.47
C GLU A 271 15.51 27.64 -12.37
N ILE A 272 15.91 26.52 -12.98
CA ILE A 272 15.13 25.27 -12.92
C ILE A 272 14.99 24.80 -11.47
N LEU A 273 16.06 24.82 -10.67
CA LEU A 273 16.02 24.46 -9.24
C LEU A 273 15.15 25.41 -8.43
N TRP A 274 15.26 26.72 -8.65
CA TRP A 274 14.41 27.71 -8.00
C TRP A 274 12.92 27.49 -8.31
N ARG A 275 12.59 27.21 -9.58
CA ARG A 275 11.23 26.87 -10.01
C ARG A 275 10.74 25.59 -9.34
N ALA A 276 11.56 24.54 -9.34
CA ALA A 276 11.22 23.24 -8.77
C ALA A 276 10.94 23.36 -7.26
N ASP A 277 11.77 24.10 -6.53
CA ASP A 277 11.59 24.35 -5.11
C ASP A 277 10.28 25.11 -4.81
N GLY A 278 9.88 26.04 -5.68
CA GLY A 278 8.57 26.71 -5.60
C GLY A 278 7.38 25.76 -5.74
N TRP A 279 7.51 24.66 -6.51
CA TRP A 279 6.50 23.59 -6.57
C TRP A 279 6.52 22.69 -5.34
N LEU A 280 7.62 22.66 -4.58
CA LEU A 280 7.81 21.82 -3.40
C LEU A 280 7.73 22.61 -2.08
N GLY A 281 7.07 23.78 -2.08
CA GLY A 281 6.87 24.58 -0.87
C GLY A 281 8.15 25.13 -0.24
N GLY A 282 9.24 25.27 -1.00
CA GLY A 282 10.49 25.80 -0.48
C GLY A 282 11.34 24.80 0.33
N ILE A 283 11.01 23.50 0.30
CA ILE A 283 11.70 22.49 1.12
C ILE A 283 13.17 22.32 0.73
N VAL A 284 13.53 22.52 -0.54
CA VAL A 284 14.89 22.30 -1.03
C VAL A 284 15.83 23.36 -0.44
N GLN A 285 15.35 24.59 -0.24
CA GLN A 285 16.11 25.65 0.44
C GLN A 285 16.38 25.37 1.91
N GLN A 286 15.61 24.49 2.54
CA GLN A 286 15.79 24.13 3.95
C GLN A 286 16.82 23.01 4.15
N ILE A 287 17.26 22.35 3.07
CA ILE A 287 18.26 21.28 3.15
C ILE A 287 19.64 21.91 3.38
N PRO A 288 20.34 21.55 4.48
CA PRO A 288 21.68 22.05 4.73
C PRO A 288 22.61 21.79 3.54
N TYR A 289 23.49 22.75 3.25
CA TYR A 289 24.49 22.68 2.18
C TYR A 289 23.96 22.75 0.74
N ILE A 290 22.64 22.83 0.54
CA ILE A 290 22.04 23.18 -0.76
C ILE A 290 21.79 24.68 -0.77
N SER A 291 22.43 25.40 -1.70
CA SER A 291 22.18 26.84 -1.92
C SER A 291 21.44 27.02 -3.23
N ILE A 292 20.21 27.50 -3.16
CA ILE A 292 19.43 27.87 -4.34
C ILE A 292 19.66 29.36 -4.60
N SER A 293 20.02 29.69 -5.84
CA SER A 293 20.19 31.07 -6.29
C SER A 293 18.88 31.87 -6.16
N PRO A 294 18.96 33.20 -5.94
CA PRO A 294 17.76 34.04 -5.85
C PRO A 294 16.96 34.02 -7.16
N ALA A 295 15.72 34.52 -7.08
CA ALA A 295 14.79 34.53 -8.21
C ALA A 295 15.43 35.10 -9.49
N PRO A 296 15.21 34.45 -10.65
CA PRO A 296 15.79 34.88 -11.92
C PRO A 296 15.31 36.28 -12.30
N GLN A 297 16.23 37.10 -12.83
CA GLN A 297 15.92 38.47 -13.28
C GLN A 297 15.02 38.47 -14.53
N ASP A 298 15.28 37.54 -15.46
CA ASP A 298 14.53 37.36 -16.69
C ASP A 298 13.91 35.94 -16.73
N PRO A 299 12.68 35.77 -16.22
CA PRO A 299 12.05 34.46 -16.10
C PRO A 299 11.69 33.87 -17.47
N SER A 300 12.18 32.67 -17.77
CA SER A 300 11.85 31.96 -19.02
C SER A 300 10.70 30.97 -18.83
N ALA A 301 9.69 31.04 -19.71
CA ALA A 301 8.54 30.13 -19.69
C ALA A 301 8.95 28.66 -19.94
N LEU A 302 9.94 28.43 -20.82
CA LEU A 302 10.45 27.08 -21.09
C LEU A 302 11.16 26.49 -19.87
N LEU A 303 11.94 27.30 -19.15
CA LEU A 303 12.62 26.85 -17.93
C LEU A 303 11.63 26.64 -16.77
N ALA A 304 10.50 27.34 -16.76
CA ALA A 304 9.42 27.07 -15.81
C ALA A 304 8.83 25.66 -15.99
N ILE A 305 8.63 25.22 -17.23
CA ILE A 305 8.19 23.85 -17.54
C ILE A 305 9.26 22.83 -17.08
N ALA A 306 10.54 23.09 -17.37
CA ALA A 306 11.63 22.23 -16.90
C ALA A 306 11.68 22.14 -15.37
N GLY A 307 11.46 23.24 -14.65
CA GLY A 307 11.36 23.26 -13.19
C GLY A 307 10.18 22.45 -12.65
N MET A 308 9.01 22.52 -13.29
CA MET A 308 7.86 21.68 -12.95
C MET A 308 8.17 20.18 -13.13
N LEU A 309 8.79 19.81 -14.26
CA LEU A 309 9.20 18.43 -14.52
C LEU A 309 10.26 17.95 -13.51
N MET A 310 11.17 18.82 -13.10
CA MET A 310 12.14 18.53 -12.04
C MET A 310 11.46 18.27 -10.70
N ALA A 311 10.49 19.10 -10.30
CA ALA A 311 9.71 18.86 -9.09
C ALA A 311 8.96 17.52 -9.15
N LEU A 312 8.33 17.20 -10.29
CA LEU A 312 7.67 15.91 -10.51
C LEU A 312 8.66 14.75 -10.42
N THR A 313 9.88 14.91 -10.92
CA THR A 313 10.95 13.90 -10.83
C THR A 313 11.37 13.67 -9.37
N ILE A 314 11.47 14.72 -8.57
CA ILE A 314 11.77 14.62 -7.14
C ILE A 314 10.64 13.86 -6.43
N LEU A 315 9.37 14.21 -6.68
CA LEU A 315 8.21 13.49 -6.13
C LEU A 315 8.19 12.02 -6.58
N PHE A 316 8.54 11.73 -7.83
CA PHE A 316 8.68 10.37 -8.34
C PHE A 316 9.73 9.58 -7.55
N ILE A 317 10.92 10.16 -7.31
CA ILE A 317 11.98 9.52 -6.52
C ILE A 317 11.51 9.25 -5.09
N VAL A 318 10.85 10.21 -4.45
CA VAL A 318 10.29 10.04 -3.10
C VAL A 318 9.24 8.92 -3.08
N GLY A 319 8.33 8.90 -4.06
CA GLY A 319 7.33 7.86 -4.22
C GLY A 319 7.95 6.48 -4.47
N PHE A 320 9.03 6.41 -5.25
CA PHE A 320 9.77 5.20 -5.56
C PHE A 320 10.48 4.61 -4.32
N VAL A 321 11.12 5.47 -3.51
CA VAL A 321 11.72 5.03 -2.24
C VAL A 321 10.63 4.60 -1.25
N SER A 322 9.51 5.33 -1.20
CA SER A 322 8.37 5.01 -0.33
C SER A 322 7.69 3.70 -0.73
N SER A 323 7.62 3.38 -2.03
CA SER A 323 7.05 2.11 -2.50
C SER A 323 7.93 0.92 -2.13
N TYR A 324 9.25 1.09 -2.08
CA TYR A 324 10.15 0.06 -1.56
C TYR A 324 9.92 -0.19 -0.07
N PHE A 325 9.76 0.87 0.73
CA PHE A 325 9.42 0.75 2.15
C PHE A 325 8.11 -0.03 2.36
N ALA A 326 7.06 0.33 1.61
CA ALA A 326 5.78 -0.35 1.66
C ALA A 326 5.88 -1.82 1.21
N SER A 327 6.63 -2.08 0.14
CA SER A 327 6.88 -3.45 -0.33
C SER A 327 7.63 -4.28 0.70
N MET A 328 8.62 -3.71 1.41
CA MET A 328 9.33 -4.41 2.48
C MET A 328 8.41 -4.73 3.65
N ALA A 329 7.49 -3.84 4.00
CA ALA A 329 6.50 -4.11 5.04
C ALA A 329 5.60 -5.29 4.65
N SER A 330 4.99 -5.28 3.46
CA SER A 330 4.10 -6.37 3.03
C SER A 330 4.85 -7.70 2.90
N VAL A 331 5.98 -7.73 2.21
CA VAL A 331 6.80 -8.94 2.01
C VAL A 331 7.31 -9.50 3.34
N GLY A 332 7.82 -8.62 4.21
CA GLY A 332 8.33 -9.00 5.52
C GLY A 332 7.23 -9.62 6.39
N ASN A 333 6.06 -8.98 6.44
CA ASN A 333 4.92 -9.48 7.22
C ASN A 333 4.40 -10.80 6.65
N THR A 334 4.41 -11.00 5.33
CA THR A 334 4.09 -12.31 4.71
C THR A 334 5.06 -13.39 5.16
N ILE A 335 6.38 -13.13 5.10
CA ILE A 335 7.39 -14.08 5.56
C ILE A 335 7.21 -14.38 7.06
N ILE A 336 7.04 -13.34 7.89
CA ILE A 336 6.79 -13.52 9.33
C ILE A 336 5.56 -14.40 9.54
N TYR A 337 4.44 -14.11 8.87
CA TYR A 337 3.21 -14.86 9.02
C TYR A 337 3.40 -16.33 8.64
N VAL A 338 4.01 -16.63 7.49
CA VAL A 338 4.31 -18.01 7.06
C VAL A 338 5.17 -18.74 8.10
N VAL A 339 6.19 -18.06 8.65
CA VAL A 339 7.04 -18.62 9.70
C VAL A 339 6.27 -18.88 10.99
N LEU A 340 5.43 -17.94 11.44
CA LEU A 340 4.62 -18.11 12.64
C LEU A 340 3.61 -19.24 12.46
N ARG A 341 3.01 -19.36 11.28
CA ARG A 341 2.02 -20.40 10.99
C ARG A 341 2.65 -21.80 11.07
N GLN A 342 3.82 -22.00 10.47
CA GLN A 342 4.57 -23.25 10.63
C GLN A 342 4.84 -23.55 12.12
N LYS A 343 5.16 -22.55 12.94
CA LYS A 343 5.46 -22.77 14.37
C LYS A 343 4.24 -23.03 15.24
N ILE A 344 3.06 -22.59 14.83
CA ILE A 344 1.81 -22.75 15.58
C ILE A 344 1.13 -24.07 15.22
N SER A 345 1.03 -24.37 13.92
CA SER A 345 0.23 -25.49 13.41
C SER A 345 1.06 -26.65 12.85
N ASP A 346 2.39 -26.52 12.77
CA ASP A 346 3.30 -27.45 12.08
C ASP A 346 2.96 -27.72 10.61
N GLU A 347 2.17 -26.83 10.01
CA GLU A 347 1.68 -26.99 8.64
C GLU A 347 2.32 -25.94 7.71
N ASN A 348 2.97 -26.44 6.66
CA ASN A 348 3.74 -25.66 5.72
C ASN A 348 2.82 -25.06 4.65
N LEU A 349 2.50 -23.77 4.81
CA LEU A 349 1.70 -23.02 3.84
C LEU A 349 2.30 -23.00 2.42
N LEU A 350 3.57 -23.39 2.24
CA LEU A 350 4.23 -23.41 0.95
C LEU A 350 4.00 -24.72 0.17
N GLU A 351 3.52 -25.79 0.80
CA GLU A 351 3.36 -27.12 0.17
C GLU A 351 1.95 -27.33 -0.43
N VAL A 352 1.00 -26.44 -0.15
CA VAL A 352 -0.45 -26.68 -0.34
C VAL A 352 -0.95 -26.58 -1.81
N GLU A 353 -0.13 -26.14 -2.79
CA GLU A 353 -0.62 -25.96 -4.18
C GLU A 353 -0.64 -27.24 -5.04
N GLU A 354 0.18 -28.26 -4.78
CA GLU A 354 0.18 -29.47 -5.64
C GLU A 354 -1.07 -30.35 -5.42
N GLU A 355 -1.71 -30.31 -4.25
CA GLU A 355 -2.89 -31.14 -3.95
C GLU A 355 -4.22 -30.47 -4.38
N GLU A 356 -4.34 -29.14 -4.31
CA GLU A 356 -5.58 -28.42 -4.67
C GLU A 356 -5.71 -28.20 -6.20
N GLU A 357 -4.61 -28.01 -6.95
CA GLU A 357 -4.66 -27.87 -8.42
C GLU A 357 -5.00 -29.20 -9.14
N GLU A 358 -4.67 -30.37 -8.57
CA GLU A 358 -5.05 -31.67 -9.14
C GLU A 358 -6.54 -32.01 -8.93
N GLU A 359 -7.18 -31.47 -7.88
CA GLU A 359 -8.58 -31.74 -7.55
C GLU A 359 -9.58 -30.75 -8.20
N GLU A 360 -9.16 -29.52 -8.51
CA GLU A 360 -10.05 -28.47 -9.06
C GLU A 360 -10.24 -28.49 -10.60
N ILE A 361 -9.51 -29.33 -11.35
CA ILE A 361 -9.76 -29.48 -12.80
C ILE A 361 -11.10 -30.20 -13.01
N THR A 362 -12.18 -29.41 -13.13
CA THR A 362 -13.50 -29.96 -13.44
C THR A 362 -13.55 -30.46 -14.89
N PRO A 363 -14.27 -31.55 -15.21
CA PRO A 363 -14.37 -32.08 -16.57
C PRO A 363 -14.81 -31.04 -17.62
N THR A 364 -15.52 -30.00 -17.18
CA THR A 364 -16.04 -28.92 -18.02
C THR A 364 -14.93 -27.98 -18.53
N GLU A 365 -13.86 -27.76 -17.75
CA GLU A 365 -12.72 -26.94 -18.18
C GLU A 365 -11.79 -27.71 -19.14
N LEU A 366 -11.74 -29.05 -19.02
CA LEU A 366 -11.08 -29.92 -20.00
C LEU A 366 -11.86 -29.98 -21.33
N GLU A 367 -13.19 -29.87 -21.28
CA GLU A 367 -14.04 -29.78 -22.47
C GLU A 367 -13.91 -28.42 -23.16
N GLU A 368 -13.86 -27.30 -22.40
CA GLU A 368 -13.63 -25.95 -22.97
C GLU A 368 -12.25 -25.84 -23.64
N GLN A 369 -11.20 -26.39 -23.04
CA GLN A 369 -9.85 -26.41 -23.65
C GLN A 369 -9.76 -27.31 -24.88
N ALA A 370 -10.58 -28.37 -24.94
CA ALA A 370 -10.68 -29.23 -26.13
C ALA A 370 -11.49 -28.55 -27.26
N GLU A 371 -12.52 -27.77 -26.94
CA GLU A 371 -13.30 -26.99 -27.90
C GLU A 371 -12.50 -25.83 -28.49
N GLU A 372 -11.73 -25.08 -27.69
CA GLU A 372 -10.83 -24.02 -28.17
C GLU A 372 -9.74 -24.56 -29.11
N ALA A 373 -9.18 -25.74 -28.83
CA ALA A 373 -8.20 -26.39 -29.70
C ALA A 373 -8.79 -26.85 -31.05
N VAL A 374 -10.10 -27.15 -31.09
CA VAL A 374 -10.81 -27.51 -32.33
C VAL A 374 -11.14 -26.26 -33.14
N GLU A 375 -11.54 -25.16 -32.51
CA GLU A 375 -11.81 -23.89 -33.20
C GLU A 375 -10.55 -23.28 -33.82
N GLU A 376 -9.40 -23.34 -33.14
CA GLU A 376 -8.13 -22.82 -33.65
C GLU A 376 -7.64 -23.64 -34.88
N SER A 377 -7.94 -24.94 -34.92
CA SER A 377 -7.65 -25.79 -36.08
C SER A 377 -8.57 -25.52 -37.28
N ALA A 378 -9.82 -25.11 -37.04
CA ALA A 378 -10.80 -24.80 -38.08
C ALA A 378 -10.57 -23.42 -38.73
N GLU A 379 -10.10 -22.42 -37.96
CA GLU A 379 -9.73 -21.12 -38.51
C GLU A 379 -8.52 -21.20 -39.44
N SER A 380 -7.56 -22.08 -39.15
CA SER A 380 -6.38 -22.30 -39.99
C SER A 380 -6.69 -22.94 -41.36
N GLU A 381 -7.78 -23.71 -41.49
CA GLU A 381 -8.20 -24.27 -42.79
C GLU A 381 -8.96 -23.23 -43.64
N SER A 382 -9.70 -22.31 -43.02
CA SER A 382 -10.54 -21.32 -43.72
C SER A 382 -9.77 -20.25 -44.50
N GLN A 383 -8.49 -20.01 -44.18
CA GLN A 383 -7.67 -18.98 -44.84
C GLN A 383 -7.01 -19.44 -46.14
N THR A 384 -7.17 -20.70 -46.55
CA THR A 384 -6.48 -21.26 -47.73
C THR A 384 -7.30 -21.24 -49.02
N GLU A 385 -8.60 -20.93 -48.98
CA GLU A 385 -9.47 -20.96 -50.16
C GLU A 385 -10.17 -19.60 -50.43
N GLN A 386 -9.52 -18.72 -51.21
CA GLN A 386 -10.24 -17.79 -52.09
C GLN A 386 -9.64 -17.77 -53.50
N PRO A 387 -10.47 -17.72 -54.57
CA PRO A 387 -10.04 -17.91 -55.95
C PRO A 387 -9.65 -16.61 -56.64
N GLU A 388 -8.52 -16.64 -57.36
CA GLU A 388 -8.05 -15.58 -58.25
C GLU A 388 -8.94 -15.49 -59.51
N ALA A 389 -9.55 -14.32 -59.75
CA ALA A 389 -10.30 -14.03 -60.97
C ALA A 389 -9.81 -12.72 -61.64
N GLY A 390 -8.99 -12.89 -62.68
CA GLY A 390 -9.17 -12.24 -63.99
C GLY A 390 -8.77 -10.76 -64.17
N LYS A 391 -7.64 -10.54 -64.85
CA LYS A 391 -7.47 -9.45 -65.82
C LYS A 391 -7.06 -10.06 -67.18
N PRO A 392 -7.65 -9.65 -68.31
CA PRO A 392 -7.36 -10.23 -69.62
C PRO A 392 -6.12 -9.62 -70.27
N GLU A 393 -5.35 -10.48 -70.94
CA GLU A 393 -4.18 -10.21 -71.77
C GLU A 393 -4.51 -9.38 -73.02
N GLU A 394 -3.59 -8.47 -73.34
CA GLU A 394 -3.42 -7.85 -74.66
C GLU A 394 -2.94 -8.90 -75.67
N ASP A 395 -3.62 -8.99 -76.82
CA ASP A 395 -3.15 -9.73 -77.99
C ASP A 395 -2.87 -8.76 -79.14
N LYS A 396 -1.66 -8.90 -79.71
CA LYS A 396 -1.31 -8.91 -81.16
C LYS A 396 -0.13 -8.03 -81.59
N SER A 397 0.97 -8.75 -81.85
CA SER A 397 1.69 -8.85 -83.14
C SER A 397 2.10 -7.59 -83.92
N GLU A 398 3.38 -7.59 -84.32
CA GLU A 398 3.91 -7.14 -85.62
C GLU A 398 3.57 -5.70 -86.05
N THR A 399 4.45 -4.72 -85.82
CA THR A 399 5.51 -4.24 -86.75
C THR A 399 6.26 -3.06 -86.14
#